data_AF-A0A6V7C042-F1
#
_entry.id   AF-A0A6V7C042-F1
#
_cell.length_a   1.000
_cell.length_b   1.000
_cell.length_c   1.000
_cell.angle_alpha   90.00
_cell.angle_beta   90.00
_cell.angle_gamma   90.00
#
_symmetry.space_group_name_H-M   'P 1'
#
loop_
_entity.id
_entity.type
_entity.pdbx_description
1 polymer ?
#
loop_
_entity_poly.entity_id
_entity_poly.type
_entity_poly.pdbx_seq_one_letter_code
_entity_poly.pdbx_strand_id
1 'polypeptide(L)'
;MRRVVSRIYGALFRASLSLGRNCSAQGLAEFHRSAAATNGWIEVEPPTHGHPGRLLAQTRSPALCFDKAQDILSQYAAQVPPPSNCRQRAELDDATMHAIAQCCQQLNQHHLFAEANIRTIGFLCLNKLLLDQGVAPTILEYPKVLDMCSTADIIAAIRQGQHRFQALQAA
;
A
#
# COMPACT_ATOMS: atom_id res chain seq x y z
N MET A 1 -6.11 -17.94 20.17
CA MET A 1 -5.97 -17.24 18.86
C MET A 1 -7.22 -16.43 18.44
N ARG A 2 -8.19 -16.11 19.32
CA ARG A 2 -9.48 -15.47 18.96
C ARG A 2 -9.62 -13.97 19.31
N ARG A 3 -8.54 -13.26 19.68
CA ARG A 3 -8.62 -11.86 20.18
C ARG A 3 -8.12 -10.76 19.23
N VAL A 4 -7.62 -11.09 18.03
CA VAL A 4 -7.10 -10.08 17.08
C VAL A 4 -8.16 -9.65 16.04
N VAL A 5 -9.29 -10.35 15.93
CA VAL A 5 -10.34 -10.08 14.92
C VAL A 5 -11.18 -8.84 15.26
N SER A 6 -11.08 -8.27 16.46
CA SER A 6 -12.00 -7.20 16.91
C SER A 6 -11.72 -5.80 16.34
N ARG A 7 -10.78 -5.62 15.40
CA ARG A 7 -10.40 -4.30 14.85
C ARG A 7 -10.40 -4.20 13.33
N ILE A 8 -10.76 -5.28 12.65
CA ILE A 8 -10.99 -5.27 11.21
C ILE A 8 -12.48 -4.94 11.03
N TYR A 9 -12.78 -3.70 10.71
CA TYR A 9 -14.08 -3.26 10.18
C TYR A 9 -13.82 -1.99 9.40
N GLY A 10 -14.30 -1.95 8.16
CA GLY A 10 -14.10 -0.79 7.30
C GLY A 10 -14.94 0.35 7.85
N ALA A 11 -14.31 1.42 8.31
CA ALA A 11 -14.99 2.69 8.54
C ALA A 11 -15.08 3.46 7.22
N LEU A 12 -16.10 4.31 7.05
CA LEU A 12 -16.13 5.26 5.95
C LEU A 12 -14.88 6.13 6.05
N PHE A 13 -13.99 6.00 5.07
CA PHE A 13 -12.76 6.77 5.02
C PHE A 13 -12.79 7.74 3.86
N ARG A 14 -12.28 8.94 4.11
CA ARG A 14 -12.11 9.99 3.12
C ARG A 14 -10.72 10.58 3.23
N ALA A 15 -9.91 10.40 2.19
CA ALA A 15 -8.65 11.11 2.02
C ALA A 15 -8.77 12.20 0.95
N SER A 16 -8.17 13.35 1.24
CA SER A 16 -7.93 14.38 0.23
C SER A 16 -6.79 13.94 -0.69
N LEU A 17 -7.01 14.00 -2.00
CA LEU A 17 -6.00 13.72 -3.02
C LEU A 17 -5.46 15.03 -3.60
N SER A 18 -4.14 15.13 -3.69
CA SER A 18 -3.44 16.26 -4.29
C SER A 18 -2.48 15.75 -5.36
N LEU A 19 -2.67 16.25 -6.59
CA LEU A 19 -1.83 15.87 -7.73
C LEU A 19 -0.37 16.23 -7.45
N GLY A 20 0.55 15.31 -7.73
CA GLY A 20 1.98 15.47 -7.45
C GLY A 20 2.38 15.21 -5.99
N ARG A 21 1.44 14.78 -5.13
CA ARG A 21 1.72 14.46 -3.72
C ARG A 21 1.32 13.04 -3.34
N ASN A 22 0.02 12.78 -3.17
CA ASN A 22 -0.55 11.44 -2.91
C ASN A 22 -1.42 10.94 -4.07
N CYS A 23 -1.33 11.60 -5.22
CA CYS A 23 -2.06 11.27 -6.42
C CYS A 23 -1.19 11.61 -7.64
N SER A 24 -1.12 10.73 -8.62
CA SER A 24 -0.50 11.02 -9.92
C SER A 24 -1.45 10.70 -11.07
N ALA A 25 -1.25 11.33 -12.24
CA ALA A 25 -2.08 11.06 -13.41
C ALA A 25 -1.99 9.59 -13.85
N GLN A 26 -0.79 9.02 -13.78
CA GLN A 26 -0.56 7.61 -14.04
C GLN A 26 -1.22 6.73 -12.97
N GLY A 27 -1.14 7.10 -11.68
CA GLY A 27 -1.82 6.36 -10.60
C GLY A 27 -3.33 6.30 -10.78
N LEU A 28 -3.96 7.43 -11.16
CA LEU A 28 -5.39 7.45 -11.52
C LEU A 28 -5.70 6.55 -12.72
N ALA A 29 -4.86 6.58 -13.75
CA ALA A 29 -5.04 5.74 -14.93
C ALA A 29 -4.87 4.23 -14.60
N GLU A 30 -3.94 3.88 -13.72
CA GLU A 30 -3.77 2.52 -13.18
C GLU A 30 -5.00 2.09 -12.39
N PHE A 31 -5.51 2.94 -11.51
CA PHE A 31 -6.73 2.68 -10.75
C PHE A 31 -7.93 2.44 -11.67
N HIS A 32 -8.19 3.31 -12.66
CA HIS A 32 -9.32 3.16 -13.58
C HIS A 32 -9.27 1.90 -14.45
N ARG A 33 -8.06 1.36 -14.72
CA ARG A 33 -7.91 0.07 -15.42
C ARG A 33 -8.04 -1.15 -14.51
N SER A 34 -7.99 -0.95 -13.19
CA SER A 34 -8.05 -2.02 -12.21
C SER A 34 -9.51 -2.44 -11.91
N ALA A 35 -9.69 -3.67 -11.45
CA ALA A 35 -10.99 -4.13 -10.94
C ALA A 35 -11.47 -3.33 -9.71
N ALA A 36 -10.58 -2.59 -9.04
CA ALA A 36 -10.95 -1.77 -7.89
C ALA A 36 -11.80 -0.55 -8.27
N ALA A 37 -11.73 -0.09 -9.53
CA ALA A 37 -12.55 1.02 -10.01
C ALA A 37 -14.03 0.67 -10.16
N THR A 38 -14.38 -0.62 -10.23
CA THR A 38 -15.75 -1.06 -10.53
C THR A 38 -16.34 -2.00 -9.48
N ASN A 39 -15.55 -2.46 -8.50
CA ASN A 39 -16.01 -3.43 -7.49
C ASN A 39 -16.73 -2.79 -6.28
N GLY A 40 -16.85 -1.46 -6.25
CA GLY A 40 -17.58 -0.72 -5.21
C GLY A 40 -16.90 -0.69 -3.84
N TRP A 41 -15.63 -1.08 -3.71
CA TRP A 41 -14.89 -0.92 -2.45
C TRP A 41 -14.37 0.48 -2.27
N ILE A 42 -13.89 1.08 -3.36
CA ILE A 42 -13.30 2.41 -3.37
C ILE A 42 -13.87 3.25 -4.50
N GLU A 43 -14.08 4.53 -4.21
CA GLU A 43 -14.47 5.55 -5.18
C GLU A 43 -13.41 6.64 -5.19
N VAL A 44 -13.11 7.15 -6.38
CA VAL A 44 -12.10 8.18 -6.57
C VAL A 44 -12.69 9.34 -7.35
N GLU A 45 -12.57 10.52 -6.78
CA GLU A 45 -12.81 11.79 -7.45
C GLU A 45 -11.45 12.41 -7.76
N PRO A 46 -11.06 12.53 -9.05
CA PRO A 46 -9.77 13.10 -9.41
C PRO A 46 -9.63 14.57 -8.95
N PRO A 47 -8.43 15.02 -8.55
CA PRO A 47 -8.17 16.44 -8.32
C PRO A 47 -8.33 17.25 -9.61
N THR A 48 -8.89 18.45 -9.50
CA THR A 48 -9.00 19.43 -10.60
C THR A 48 -8.22 20.69 -10.25
N HIS A 49 -8.12 21.64 -11.18
CA HIS A 49 -7.48 22.93 -10.89
C HIS A 49 -8.20 23.64 -9.73
N GLY A 50 -7.45 23.87 -8.65
CA GLY A 50 -7.96 24.55 -7.46
C GLY A 50 -8.77 23.68 -6.49
N HIS A 51 -9.07 22.43 -6.82
CA HIS A 51 -9.85 21.55 -5.94
C HIS A 51 -9.15 20.20 -5.69
N PRO A 52 -8.96 19.82 -4.41
CA PRO A 52 -8.43 18.51 -4.09
C PRO A 52 -9.42 17.42 -4.50
N GLY A 53 -8.88 16.32 -5.01
CA GLY A 53 -9.62 15.10 -5.27
C GLY A 53 -9.94 14.36 -3.99
N ARG A 54 -10.58 13.20 -4.11
CA ARG A 54 -10.99 12.37 -2.97
C ARG A 54 -10.77 10.91 -3.27
N LEU A 55 -10.26 10.19 -2.29
CA LEU A 55 -10.34 8.73 -2.20
C LEU A 55 -11.35 8.41 -1.10
N LEU A 56 -12.38 7.66 -1.45
CA LEU A 56 -13.44 7.20 -0.55
C LEU A 56 -13.38 5.68 -0.45
N ALA A 57 -13.26 5.15 0.76
CA ALA A 57 -13.39 3.72 1.00
C ALA A 57 -14.72 3.44 1.70
N GLN A 58 -15.49 2.50 1.14
CA GLN A 58 -16.83 2.19 1.63
C GLN A 58 -16.77 1.41 2.95
N THR A 59 -17.72 1.67 3.85
CA THR A 59 -17.87 0.90 5.09
C THR A 59 -18.25 -0.55 4.76
N ARG A 60 -17.57 -1.51 5.40
CA ARG A 60 -17.80 -2.94 5.19
C ARG A 60 -17.77 -3.69 6.52
N SER A 61 -18.44 -4.85 6.56
CA SER A 61 -18.44 -5.69 7.75
C SER A 61 -17.03 -6.23 8.04
N PRO A 62 -16.72 -6.56 9.31
CA PRO A 62 -15.46 -7.19 9.68
C PRO A 62 -15.06 -8.40 8.82
N ALA A 63 -16.02 -9.28 8.56
CA ALA A 63 -15.80 -10.50 7.78
C ALA A 63 -15.39 -10.15 6.35
N LEU A 64 -16.11 -9.24 5.68
CA LEU A 64 -15.77 -8.81 4.33
C LEU A 64 -14.40 -8.14 4.27
N CYS A 65 -14.05 -7.31 5.24
CA CYS A 65 -12.73 -6.68 5.30
C CYS A 65 -11.61 -7.71 5.50
N PHE A 66 -11.85 -8.74 6.31
CA PHE A 66 -10.91 -9.84 6.50
C PHE A 66 -10.72 -10.64 5.21
N ASP A 67 -11.82 -11.03 4.56
CA ASP A 67 -11.79 -11.76 3.29
C ASP A 67 -11.05 -10.95 2.22
N LYS A 68 -11.31 -9.64 2.16
CA LYS A 68 -10.62 -8.74 1.24
C LYS A 68 -9.12 -8.63 1.51
N ALA A 69 -8.71 -8.54 2.78
CA ALA A 69 -7.29 -8.57 3.14
C ALA A 69 -6.65 -9.91 2.74
N GLN A 70 -7.34 -11.03 2.98
CA GLN A 70 -6.87 -12.35 2.61
C GLN A 70 -6.71 -12.48 1.10
N ASP A 71 -7.65 -11.98 0.30
CA ASP A 71 -7.57 -11.98 -1.16
C ASP A 71 -6.34 -11.22 -1.66
N ILE A 72 -6.12 -10.00 -1.15
CA ILE A 72 -4.97 -9.17 -1.54
C ILE A 72 -3.65 -9.86 -1.17
N LEU A 73 -3.56 -10.41 0.04
CA LEU A 73 -2.36 -11.12 0.51
C LEU A 73 -2.11 -12.43 -0.26
N SER A 74 -3.16 -13.15 -0.62
CA SER A 74 -3.05 -14.37 -1.45
C SER A 74 -2.57 -14.06 -2.85
N GLN A 75 -3.05 -12.96 -3.46
CA GLN A 75 -2.57 -12.50 -4.77
C GLN A 75 -1.08 -12.11 -4.72
N TYR A 76 -0.65 -11.44 -3.64
CA TYR A 76 0.76 -11.16 -3.40
C TYR A 76 1.58 -12.44 -3.28
N ALA A 77 1.14 -13.39 -2.44
CA ALA A 77 1.87 -14.63 -2.19
C ALA A 77 2.00 -15.51 -3.46
N ALA A 78 1.06 -15.40 -4.41
CA ALA A 78 1.13 -16.09 -5.70
C ALA A 78 2.17 -15.48 -6.66
N GLN A 79 2.58 -14.23 -6.46
CA GLN A 79 3.49 -13.49 -7.34
C GLN A 79 4.93 -13.45 -6.84
N VAL A 80 5.16 -13.73 -5.57
CA VAL A 80 6.45 -13.53 -4.91
C VAL A 80 6.99 -14.85 -4.37
N PRO A 81 8.30 -15.14 -4.51
CA PRO A 81 8.89 -16.33 -3.93
C PRO A 81 8.68 -16.40 -2.41
N PRO A 82 8.69 -17.61 -1.83
CA PRO A 82 8.60 -17.76 -0.38
C PRO A 82 9.75 -17.02 0.31
N PRO A 83 9.54 -16.56 1.56
CA PRO A 83 10.56 -15.82 2.31
C PRO A 83 11.91 -16.51 2.30
N SER A 84 12.97 -15.76 2.02
CA SER A 84 14.34 -16.28 1.98
C SER A 84 14.92 -16.29 3.40
N ASN A 85 15.30 -17.46 3.94
CA ASN A 85 16.07 -17.54 5.20
C ASN A 85 17.54 -17.12 5.04
N CYS A 86 17.96 -16.68 3.83
CA CYS A 86 19.33 -16.34 3.50
C CYS A 86 19.57 -14.82 3.54
N ARG A 87 20.82 -14.45 3.88
CA ARG A 87 21.35 -13.09 4.14
C ARG A 87 20.81 -11.98 3.25
N GLN A 88 20.81 -10.76 3.80
CA GLN A 88 20.36 -9.52 3.15
C GLN A 88 20.80 -9.44 1.68
N ARG A 89 19.83 -9.44 0.77
CA ARG A 89 20.00 -9.12 -0.64
C ARG A 89 20.21 -7.62 -0.78
N ALA A 90 21.03 -7.23 -1.75
CA ALA A 90 21.23 -5.82 -2.07
C ALA A 90 19.95 -5.21 -2.68
N GLU A 91 19.30 -5.94 -3.60
CA GLU A 91 18.12 -5.48 -4.34
C GLU A 91 17.12 -6.62 -4.61
N LEU A 92 15.86 -6.26 -4.83
CA LEU A 92 14.81 -7.14 -5.34
C LEU A 92 14.69 -6.99 -6.85
N ASP A 93 14.27 -8.07 -7.52
CA ASP A 93 13.80 -7.94 -8.90
C ASP A 93 12.56 -7.03 -8.98
N ASP A 94 12.39 -6.40 -10.15
CA ASP A 94 11.33 -5.42 -10.37
C ASP A 94 9.92 -6.03 -10.20
N ALA A 95 9.73 -7.32 -10.50
CA ALA A 95 8.44 -7.99 -10.37
C ALA A 95 8.03 -8.14 -8.90
N THR A 96 8.96 -8.58 -8.05
CA THR A 96 8.75 -8.72 -6.60
C THR A 96 8.50 -7.35 -5.96
N MET A 97 9.30 -6.35 -6.33
CA MET A 97 9.13 -4.98 -5.83
C MET A 97 7.78 -4.39 -6.24
N HIS A 98 7.35 -4.63 -7.49
CA HIS A 98 6.02 -4.26 -7.97
C HIS A 98 4.91 -4.95 -7.19
N ALA A 99 5.02 -6.26 -6.95
CA ALA A 99 4.03 -7.01 -6.17
C ALA A 99 3.90 -6.48 -4.72
N ILE A 100 5.01 -6.12 -4.07
CA ILE A 100 5.00 -5.49 -2.73
C ILE A 100 4.28 -4.13 -2.77
N ALA A 101 4.66 -3.26 -3.72
CA ALA A 101 4.08 -1.93 -3.86
C ALA A 101 2.56 -2.00 -4.11
N GLN A 102 2.13 -2.86 -5.04
CA GLN A 102 0.73 -3.07 -5.37
C GLN A 102 -0.06 -3.64 -4.18
N CYS A 103 0.48 -4.64 -3.48
CA CYS A 103 -0.13 -5.21 -2.28
C CYS A 103 -0.39 -4.14 -1.21
N CYS A 104 0.64 -3.35 -0.88
CA CYS A 104 0.53 -2.28 0.11
C CYS A 104 -0.44 -1.18 -0.32
N GLN A 105 -0.43 -0.79 -1.59
CA GLN A 105 -1.37 0.20 -2.11
C GLN A 105 -2.80 -0.30 -1.99
N GLN A 106 -3.09 -1.53 -2.42
CA GLN A 106 -4.43 -2.09 -2.31
C GLN A 106 -4.90 -2.16 -0.86
N LEU A 107 -4.07 -2.68 0.06
CA LEU A 107 -4.42 -2.73 1.48
C LEU A 107 -4.71 -1.34 2.06
N ASN A 108 -3.94 -0.31 1.70
CA ASN A 108 -4.15 1.06 2.16
C ASN A 108 -5.44 1.67 1.57
N GLN A 109 -5.65 1.56 0.26
CA GLN A 109 -6.79 2.14 -0.43
C GLN A 109 -8.13 1.58 0.06
N HIS A 110 -8.20 0.28 0.35
CA HIS A 110 -9.42 -0.37 0.82
C HIS A 110 -9.75 -0.05 2.29
N HIS A 111 -8.82 0.59 3.02
CA HIS A 111 -9.01 1.08 4.38
C HIS A 111 -9.67 0.04 5.31
N LEU A 112 -9.11 -1.18 5.30
CA LEU A 112 -9.68 -2.39 5.92
C LEU A 112 -9.65 -2.40 7.46
N PHE A 113 -8.92 -1.46 8.06
CA PHE A 113 -8.86 -1.27 9.50
C PHE A 113 -9.72 -0.08 9.91
N ALA A 114 -10.30 -0.15 11.11
CA ALA A 114 -11.09 0.96 11.66
C ALA A 114 -10.26 2.25 11.77
N GLU A 115 -8.99 2.10 12.12
CA GLU A 115 -8.06 3.20 12.34
C GLU A 115 -6.64 2.81 11.92
N ALA A 116 -5.79 3.83 11.78
CA ALA A 116 -4.35 3.65 11.61
C ALA A 116 -3.92 2.85 10.37
N ASN A 117 -4.74 2.76 9.32
CA ASN A 117 -4.42 2.04 8.07
C ASN A 117 -3.03 2.37 7.53
N ILE A 118 -2.73 3.66 7.35
CA ILE A 118 -1.42 4.04 6.81
C ILE A 118 -0.25 3.67 7.74
N ARG A 119 -0.47 3.62 9.05
CA ARG A 119 0.55 3.19 10.03
C ARG A 119 0.78 1.68 9.94
N THR A 120 -0.31 0.91 9.91
CA THR A 120 -0.28 -0.54 9.76
C THR A 120 0.32 -0.95 8.43
N ILE A 121 -0.08 -0.31 7.34
CA ILE A 121 0.32 -0.71 6.00
C ILE A 121 1.66 -0.11 5.60
N GLY A 122 1.77 1.22 5.65
CA GLY A 122 2.95 1.94 5.16
C GLY A 122 4.21 1.77 6.02
N PHE A 123 4.07 1.43 7.31
CA PHE A 123 5.23 1.25 8.19
C PHE A 123 5.45 -0.21 8.60
N LEU A 124 4.39 -0.95 8.94
CA LEU A 124 4.56 -2.33 9.45
C LEU A 124 4.50 -3.36 8.32
N CYS A 125 3.43 -3.38 7.53
CA CYS A 125 3.24 -4.37 6.48
C CYS A 125 4.33 -4.24 5.41
N LEU A 126 4.55 -3.04 4.86
CA LEU A 126 5.57 -2.78 3.84
C LEU A 126 6.95 -3.27 4.28
N ASN A 127 7.40 -2.86 5.48
CA ASN A 127 8.71 -3.28 5.97
C ASN A 127 8.78 -4.78 6.27
N LYS A 128 7.70 -5.39 6.76
CA LYS A 128 7.66 -6.85 6.90
C LYS A 128 7.87 -7.54 5.55
N LEU A 129 7.14 -7.13 4.50
CA LEU A 129 7.26 -7.74 3.17
C LEU A 129 8.65 -7.55 2.57
N LEU A 130 9.28 -6.39 2.75
CA LEU A 130 10.66 -6.14 2.34
C LEU A 130 11.65 -7.05 3.08
N LEU A 131 11.50 -7.16 4.40
CA LEU A 131 12.36 -8.00 5.24
C LEU A 131 12.20 -9.49 4.95
N ASP A 132 10.97 -9.96 4.70
CA ASP A 132 10.69 -11.35 4.30
C ASP A 132 11.41 -11.72 2.98
N GLN A 133 11.59 -10.74 2.09
CA GLN A 133 12.33 -10.89 0.83
C GLN A 133 13.83 -10.59 0.98
N GLY A 134 14.29 -10.34 2.21
CA GLY A 134 15.69 -10.17 2.55
C GLY A 134 16.29 -8.84 2.13
N VAL A 135 15.51 -7.79 1.86
CA VAL A 135 16.06 -6.45 1.57
C VAL A 135 15.92 -5.50 2.74
N ALA A 136 16.64 -4.37 2.67
CA ALA A 136 16.59 -3.34 3.70
C ALA A 136 15.15 -2.78 3.86
N PRO A 137 14.74 -2.44 5.10
CA PRO A 137 13.51 -1.70 5.32
C PRO A 137 13.59 -0.29 4.70
N THR A 138 12.44 0.35 4.57
CA THR A 138 12.29 1.68 3.98
C THR A 138 11.75 2.70 5.00
N ILE A 139 12.32 3.91 4.97
CA ILE A 139 11.79 5.08 5.67
C ILE A 139 11.12 5.99 4.63
N LEU A 140 9.82 5.79 4.45
CA LEU A 140 9.01 6.66 3.60
C LEU A 140 8.88 8.05 4.23
N GLU A 141 9.31 9.08 3.51
CA GLU A 141 9.11 10.48 3.91
C GLU A 141 7.64 10.86 3.90
N TYR A 142 6.89 10.37 2.91
CA TYR A 142 5.46 10.63 2.77
C TYR A 142 4.70 9.34 2.45
N PRO A 143 4.22 8.60 3.47
CA PRO A 143 3.64 7.27 3.27
C PRO A 143 2.33 7.29 2.47
N LYS A 144 1.64 8.44 2.43
CA LYS A 144 0.43 8.65 1.62
C LYS A 144 0.68 8.56 0.10
N VAL A 145 1.92 8.35 -0.36
CA VAL A 145 2.18 7.86 -1.73
C VAL A 145 1.36 6.60 -2.07
N LEU A 146 0.98 5.81 -1.05
CA LEU A 146 0.10 4.64 -1.17
C LEU A 146 -1.39 4.96 -1.38
N ASP A 147 -1.80 6.23 -1.47
CA ASP A 147 -3.21 6.58 -1.69
C ASP A 147 -3.59 6.42 -3.16
N MET A 148 -2.98 7.17 -4.09
CA MET A 148 -3.35 7.18 -5.52
C MET A 148 -2.18 7.54 -6.47
N CYS A 149 -0.93 7.30 -6.05
CA CYS A 149 0.21 7.39 -6.97
C CYS A 149 0.34 6.12 -7.81
N SER A 150 1.13 6.18 -8.88
CA SER A 150 1.40 4.99 -9.69
C SER A 150 2.25 4.00 -8.92
N THR A 151 2.21 2.73 -9.33
CA THR A 151 3.07 1.71 -8.73
C THR A 151 4.55 2.08 -8.91
N ALA A 152 4.92 2.69 -10.03
CA ALA A 152 6.26 3.21 -10.26
C ALA A 152 6.66 4.32 -9.26
N ASP A 153 5.77 5.27 -8.97
CA ASP A 153 6.01 6.32 -7.97
C ASP A 153 6.22 5.71 -6.57
N ILE A 154 5.43 4.69 -6.23
CA ILE A 154 5.54 3.98 -4.95
C ILE A 154 6.89 3.26 -4.84
N ILE A 155 7.29 2.53 -5.89
CA ILE A 155 8.60 1.85 -5.94
C ILE A 155 9.75 2.85 -5.78
N ALA A 156 9.68 4.00 -6.47
CA ALA A 156 10.67 5.05 -6.35
C ALA A 156 10.75 5.59 -4.90
N ALA A 157 9.60 5.81 -4.25
CA ALA A 157 9.55 6.23 -2.85
C ALA A 157 10.12 5.17 -1.89
N ILE A 158 9.84 3.88 -2.15
CA ILE A 158 10.41 2.76 -1.38
C ILE A 158 11.94 2.76 -1.49
N ARG A 159 12.48 2.80 -2.72
CA ARG A 159 13.94 2.82 -2.99
C ARG A 159 14.61 4.02 -2.33
N GLN A 160 14.02 5.21 -2.46
CA GLN A 160 14.53 6.41 -1.79
C GLN A 160 14.53 6.25 -0.25
N GLY A 161 13.46 5.67 0.31
CA GLY A 161 13.38 5.40 1.74
C GLY A 161 14.36 4.33 2.23
N GLN A 162 14.73 3.35 1.39
CA GLN A 162 15.79 2.39 1.70
C GLN A 162 17.15 3.08 1.76
N HIS A 163 17.44 3.99 0.83
CA HIS A 163 18.66 4.81 0.91
C HIS A 163 18.71 5.66 2.18
N ARG A 164 17.59 6.27 2.60
CA ARG A 164 17.51 7.00 3.88
C ARG A 164 17.82 6.09 5.07
N PHE A 165 17.27 4.88 5.08
CA PHE A 165 17.53 3.90 6.13
C PHE A 165 19.03 3.54 6.20
N GLN A 166 19.64 3.22 5.06
CA GLN A 166 21.07 2.89 4.98
C GLN A 166 21.96 4.05 5.45
N ALA A 167 21.62 5.30 5.09
CA ALA A 167 22.36 6.48 5.52
C ALA A 167 22.35 6.63 7.06
N LEU A 168 21.24 6.31 7.73
CA LEU A 168 21.16 6.34 9.19
C LEU A 168 21.92 5.20 9.87
N GLN A 169 22.17 4.07 9.20
CA GLN A 169 23.00 3.00 9.74
C GLN A 169 24.50 3.31 9.66
N ALA A 170 24.88 4.19 8.73
CA ALA A 170 26.26 4.61 8.52
C ALA A 170 26.67 5.85 9.32
N ALA A 171 25.71 6.50 9.98
CA ALA A 171 25.91 7.68 10.85
C ALA A 171 26.19 7.25 12.31
#